data_AF-A0A967SHY0-F1
#
_entry.id   AF-A0A967SHY0-F1
#
_cell.length_a   1.000
_cell.length_b   1.000
_cell.length_c   1.000
_cell.angle_alpha   90.00
_cell.angle_beta   90.00
_cell.angle_gamma   90.00
#
_symmetry.space_group_name_H-M   'P 1'
#
loop_
_entity.id
_entity.type
_entity.pdbx_description
1 polymer ?
#
loop_
_entity_poly.entity_id
_entity_poly.type
_entity_poly.pdbx_seq_one_letter_code
_entity_poly.pdbx_strand_id
1 'polypeptide(L)'
;MSDEDREADRTGASETTGRGEAGPVRGSERAALKSAESPAPEQETPPADEMTPFEAVNYQFDCAARKLDLPHHLQVALKTPFREVMVEIPLLEDGRIQTFHGYRVQHNNARGPMKGGLRYHPDVDLDEVRALA
;
A
#
# COMPACT_ATOMS: atom_id res chain seq x y z
N MET A 1 57.74 33.59 -16.26
CA MET A 1 56.40 34.16 -16.04
C MET A 1 55.81 33.32 -14.91
N SER A 2 56.36 33.32 -13.70
CA SER A 2 56.57 34.45 -12.76
C SER A 2 55.24 34.92 -12.16
N ASP A 3 55.26 35.13 -10.84
CA ASP A 3 54.21 35.60 -9.91
C ASP A 3 53.51 34.41 -9.21
N GLU A 4 53.97 33.88 -8.06
CA GLU A 4 54.36 34.52 -6.78
C GLU A 4 53.27 35.41 -6.17
N ASP A 5 52.77 34.95 -5.01
CA ASP A 5 52.25 35.69 -3.87
C ASP A 5 50.90 36.45 -3.94
N ARG A 6 49.93 35.95 -3.17
CA ARG A 6 49.33 36.77 -2.09
C ARG A 6 48.67 35.95 -1.00
N GLU A 7 49.37 35.95 0.13
CA GLU A 7 48.94 35.61 1.47
C GLU A 7 48.08 36.72 2.11
N ALA A 8 47.47 36.36 3.27
CA ALA A 8 46.93 37.21 4.34
C ALA A 8 45.46 37.65 4.17
N ASP A 9 44.59 37.71 5.19
CA ASP A 9 44.63 37.47 6.64
C ASP A 9 43.24 37.94 7.16
N ARG A 10 42.92 37.59 8.41
CA ARG A 10 41.88 38.13 9.32
C ARG A 10 40.58 37.34 9.41
N THR A 11 40.39 36.49 10.43
CA THR A 11 40.08 36.80 11.85
C THR A 11 38.71 37.46 12.03
N GLY A 12 37.82 36.80 12.79
CA GLY A 12 36.54 37.37 13.21
C GLY A 12 35.66 36.39 13.97
N ALA A 13 36.01 36.14 15.23
CA ALA A 13 35.15 35.49 16.21
C ALA A 13 33.87 36.34 16.47
N SER A 14 32.76 35.68 16.78
CA SER A 14 31.69 36.28 17.57
C SER A 14 30.92 35.16 18.29
N GLU A 15 31.42 34.79 19.45
CA GLU A 15 30.67 34.07 20.48
C GLU A 15 29.55 34.95 21.07
N THR A 16 28.40 34.30 21.28
CA THR A 16 27.50 34.42 22.43
C THR A 16 27.22 35.82 23.03
N THR A 17 25.96 36.25 22.99
CA THR A 17 25.14 36.59 24.18
C THR A 17 23.80 37.14 23.72
N GLY A 18 22.73 36.38 23.98
CA GLY A 18 21.34 36.75 23.68
C GLY A 18 20.42 36.22 24.77
N ARG A 19 20.62 36.80 25.95
CA ARG A 19 19.88 36.67 27.21
C ARG A 19 18.37 36.41 27.00
N GLY A 20 17.88 35.33 27.61
CA GLY A 20 16.46 35.04 27.69
C GLY A 20 15.72 36.04 28.57
N GLU A 21 14.50 36.36 28.17
CA GLU A 21 13.47 36.93 29.02
C GLU A 21 12.20 36.08 28.86
N ALA A 22 11.88 35.32 29.91
CA ALA A 22 10.62 34.63 30.07
C ALA A 22 9.65 35.57 30.80
N GLY A 23 8.59 35.99 30.12
CA GLY A 23 7.42 36.66 30.71
C GLY A 23 6.19 35.77 30.59
N PRO A 24 5.41 35.54 31.66
CA PRO A 24 4.26 34.64 31.63
C PRO A 24 2.98 35.42 31.26
N VAL A 25 2.21 34.92 30.30
CA VAL A 25 0.80 35.33 30.16
C VAL A 25 -0.10 34.13 29.94
N ARG A 26 -1.10 34.09 30.84
CA ARG A 26 -2.10 33.06 31.04
C ARG A 26 -3.09 33.01 29.88
N GLY A 27 -3.49 31.77 29.57
CA GLY A 27 -4.88 31.43 29.31
C GLY A 27 -5.41 31.71 27.92
N SER A 28 -5.53 30.66 27.12
CA SER A 28 -6.81 30.32 26.50
C SER A 28 -6.82 28.83 26.14
N GLU A 29 -7.62 28.10 26.92
CA GLU A 29 -8.44 26.96 26.51
C GLU A 29 -7.76 25.88 25.65
N ARG A 30 -7.30 24.82 26.32
CA ARG A 30 -7.33 23.48 25.74
C ARG A 30 -8.79 23.14 25.44
N ALA A 31 -9.23 23.42 24.22
CA ALA A 31 -10.40 22.79 23.65
C ALA A 31 -10.16 21.29 23.66
N ALA A 32 -10.82 20.60 24.60
CA ALA A 32 -10.88 19.16 24.62
C ALA A 32 -11.36 18.70 23.25
N LEU A 33 -10.49 17.98 22.53
CA LEU A 33 -10.94 17.13 21.43
C LEU A 33 -11.97 16.17 22.03
N LYS A 34 -13.26 16.48 21.83
CA LYS A 34 -14.28 15.46 21.82
C LYS A 34 -13.97 14.62 20.60
N SER A 35 -13.30 13.49 20.82
CA SER A 35 -13.34 12.36 19.92
C SER A 35 -14.81 12.02 19.72
N ALA A 36 -15.38 12.50 18.62
CA ALA A 36 -16.56 11.91 18.05
C ALA A 36 -16.08 10.57 17.49
N GLU A 37 -16.16 9.53 18.33
CA GLU A 37 -16.14 8.16 17.84
C GLU A 37 -17.45 7.98 17.07
N SER A 38 -17.44 8.42 15.82
CA SER A 38 -18.47 8.05 14.87
C SER A 38 -18.41 6.53 14.76
N PRO A 39 -19.49 5.80 15.09
CA PRO A 39 -19.49 4.38 14.89
C PRO A 39 -19.19 4.12 13.41
N ALA A 40 -18.19 3.27 13.17
CA ALA A 40 -17.88 2.79 11.83
C ALA A 40 -19.19 2.37 11.15
N PRO A 41 -19.43 2.74 9.88
CA PRO A 41 -20.70 2.44 9.24
C PRO A 41 -20.97 0.95 9.35
N GLU A 42 -22.09 0.59 10.00
CA GLU A 42 -22.61 -0.77 10.03
C GLU A 42 -22.99 -1.12 8.58
N GLN A 43 -22.02 -1.68 7.86
CA GLN A 43 -22.24 -2.15 6.50
C GLN A 43 -22.92 -3.51 6.62
N GLU A 44 -24.18 -3.57 6.19
CA GLU A 44 -24.88 -4.81 5.93
C GLU A 44 -23.95 -5.76 5.18
N THR A 45 -23.75 -6.95 5.73
CA THR A 45 -22.98 -7.99 5.06
C THR A 45 -23.81 -8.39 3.85
N PRO A 46 -23.35 -8.16 2.61
CA PRO A 46 -24.06 -8.70 1.46
C PRO A 46 -24.12 -10.24 1.61
N PRO A 47 -25.21 -10.88 1.16
CA PRO A 47 -25.37 -12.31 1.28
C PRO A 47 -24.21 -13.02 0.58
N ALA A 48 -23.60 -13.98 1.29
CA ALA A 48 -22.40 -14.68 0.84
C ALA A 48 -22.56 -15.41 -0.52
N ASP A 49 -23.79 -15.68 -0.94
CA ASP A 49 -24.11 -16.37 -2.20
C ASP A 49 -24.03 -15.49 -3.46
N GLU A 50 -23.95 -14.16 -3.34
CA GLU A 50 -23.90 -13.25 -4.49
C GLU A 50 -22.53 -12.62 -4.76
N MET A 51 -21.55 -12.84 -3.88
CA MET A 51 -20.23 -12.21 -4.02
C MET A 51 -19.29 -13.04 -4.89
N THR A 52 -18.54 -12.35 -5.75
CA THR A 52 -17.37 -12.96 -6.38
C THR A 52 -16.31 -13.31 -5.33
N PRO A 53 -15.43 -14.30 -5.59
CA PRO A 53 -14.33 -14.63 -4.68
C PRO A 53 -13.46 -13.41 -4.33
N PHE A 54 -13.23 -12.53 -5.30
CA PHE A 54 -12.42 -11.33 -5.10
C PHE A 54 -13.09 -10.30 -4.19
N GLU A 55 -14.40 -10.09 -4.35
CA GLU A 55 -15.17 -9.21 -3.45
C GLU A 55 -15.22 -9.74 -2.03
N ALA A 56 -15.39 -11.06 -1.86
CA ALA A 56 -15.39 -11.69 -0.54
C ALA A 56 -14.05 -11.47 0.18
N VAL A 57 -12.92 -11.64 -0.51
CA VAL A 57 -11.58 -11.37 0.06
C VAL A 57 -11.40 -9.90 0.41
N ASN A 58 -11.83 -8.99 -0.47
CA ASN A 58 -11.75 -7.55 -0.22
C ASN A 58 -12.61 -7.11 0.97
N TYR A 59 -13.79 -7.71 1.15
CA TYR A 59 -14.63 -7.46 2.32
C TYR A 59 -13.91 -7.87 3.61
N GLN A 60 -13.28 -9.04 3.64
CA GLN A 60 -12.51 -9.49 4.80
C GLN A 60 -11.29 -8.59 5.06
N PHE A 61 -10.61 -8.17 3.99
CA PHE A 61 -9.52 -7.21 4.09
C PHE A 61 -10.00 -5.89 4.71
N ASP A 62 -11.13 -5.34 4.26
CA ASP A 62 -11.67 -4.07 4.76
C ASP A 62 -12.07 -4.16 6.24
N CYS A 63 -12.64 -5.31 6.66
CA CYS A 63 -12.91 -5.60 8.06
C CYS A 63 -11.63 -5.64 8.91
N ALA A 64 -10.53 -6.21 8.40
CA ALA A 64 -9.25 -6.22 9.09
C ALA A 64 -8.57 -4.85 9.11
N ALA A 65 -8.60 -4.11 7.99
CA ALA A 65 -8.02 -2.78 7.87
C ALA A 65 -8.66 -1.78 8.83
N ARG A 66 -10.00 -1.85 9.01
CA ARG A 66 -10.73 -1.06 10.01
C ARG A 66 -10.27 -1.34 11.44
N LYS A 67 -10.01 -2.60 11.78
CA LYS A 67 -9.52 -2.99 13.11
C LYS A 67 -8.08 -2.51 13.39
N LEU A 68 -7.28 -2.36 12.34
CA LEU A 68 -5.89 -1.91 12.42
C LEU A 68 -5.72 -0.40 12.24
N ASP A 69 -6.83 0.34 12.04
CA ASP A 69 -6.83 1.77 11.68
C ASP A 69 -5.84 2.09 10.54
N LEU A 70 -5.89 1.26 9.49
CA LEU A 70 -4.91 1.34 8.42
C LEU A 70 -5.15 2.60 7.57
N PRO A 71 -4.14 3.44 7.29
CA PRO A 71 -4.30 4.58 6.41
C PRO A 71 -4.80 4.19 5.01
N HIS A 72 -5.69 4.99 4.43
CA HIS A 72 -6.31 4.71 3.13
C HIS A 72 -5.28 4.40 2.02
N HIS A 73 -4.16 5.12 1.97
CA HIS A 73 -3.12 4.89 0.97
C HIS A 73 -2.49 3.49 1.07
N LEU A 74 -2.35 2.95 2.29
CA LEU A 74 -1.87 1.58 2.50
C LEU A 74 -2.94 0.55 2.14
N GLN A 75 -4.21 0.85 2.42
CA GLN A 75 -5.31 -0.02 2.00
C GLN A 75 -5.33 -0.19 0.47
N VAL A 76 -5.23 0.92 -0.28
CA VAL A 76 -5.16 0.87 -1.75
C VAL A 76 -3.96 0.06 -2.23
N ALA A 77 -2.78 0.29 -1.64
CA ALA A 77 -1.56 -0.42 -2.01
C ALA A 77 -1.63 -1.93 -1.71
N LEU A 78 -2.31 -2.33 -0.64
CA LEU A 78 -2.45 -3.73 -0.25
C LEU A 78 -3.60 -4.46 -0.96
N LYS A 79 -4.62 -3.76 -1.46
CA LYS A 79 -5.70 -4.34 -2.28
C LYS A 79 -5.30 -4.49 -3.75
N THR A 80 -4.36 -3.67 -4.22
CA THR A 80 -3.93 -3.69 -5.61
C THR A 80 -2.83 -4.74 -5.82
N PRO A 81 -3.01 -5.73 -6.69
CA PRO A 81 -1.97 -6.71 -6.98
C PRO A 81 -0.79 -6.03 -7.69
N PHE A 82 0.43 -6.41 -7.30
CA PHE A 82 1.66 -5.86 -7.86
C PHE A 82 1.82 -6.16 -9.36
N ARG A 83 1.42 -7.36 -9.79
CA ARG A 83 1.51 -7.76 -11.20
C ARG A 83 0.46 -8.81 -11.54
N GLU A 84 -0.11 -8.69 -12.73
CA GLU A 84 -0.97 -9.70 -13.33
C GLU A 84 -0.42 -10.04 -14.70
N VAL A 85 -0.33 -11.34 -15.00
CA VAL A 85 0.12 -11.84 -16.29
C VAL A 85 -0.92 -12.79 -16.83
N MET A 86 -1.50 -12.43 -17.97
CA MET A 86 -2.30 -13.32 -18.79
C MET A 86 -1.42 -13.84 -19.92
N VAL A 87 -1.46 -15.15 -20.15
CA VAL A 87 -0.75 -15.80 -21.25
C VAL A 87 -1.71 -16.64 -22.06
N GLU A 88 -1.51 -16.68 -23.36
CA GLU A 88 -2.19 -17.62 -24.26
C GLU A 88 -1.24 -18.79 -24.54
N ILE A 89 -1.74 -20.00 -24.36
CA ILE A 89 -0.98 -21.24 -24.51
C ILE A 89 -1.64 -22.05 -25.63
N PRO A 90 -1.17 -21.93 -26.88
CA PRO A 90 -1.64 -22.78 -27.97
C PRO A 90 -1.07 -24.19 -27.80
N LEU A 91 -1.95 -25.19 -27.82
CA LEU A 91 -1.61 -26.61 -27.77
C LEU A 91 -2.17 -27.31 -29.01
N LEU A 92 -1.40 -28.25 -29.56
CA LEU A 92 -1.84 -29.13 -30.64
C LEU A 92 -2.39 -30.41 -30.02
N GLU A 93 -3.68 -30.67 -30.23
CA GLU A 93 -4.35 -31.90 -29.80
C GLU A 93 -5.06 -32.50 -31.01
N ASP A 94 -4.75 -33.75 -31.34
CA ASP A 94 -5.35 -34.51 -32.45
C ASP A 94 -5.36 -33.76 -33.82
N GLY A 95 -4.28 -33.03 -34.09
CA GLY A 95 -4.12 -32.28 -35.34
C GLY A 95 -4.89 -30.95 -35.39
N ARG A 96 -5.53 -30.54 -34.30
CA ARG A 96 -6.20 -29.24 -34.13
C ARG A 96 -5.47 -28.39 -33.10
N ILE A 97 -5.31 -27.10 -33.38
CA ILE A 97 -4.77 -26.14 -32.42
C ILE A 97 -5.92 -25.68 -31.51
N GLN A 98 -5.75 -25.84 -30.21
CA GLN A 98 -6.60 -25.26 -29.17
C GLN A 98 -5.79 -24.27 -28.35
N THR A 99 -6.36 -23.11 -28.05
CA THR A 99 -5.71 -22.07 -27.24
C THR A 99 -6.30 -22.07 -25.85
N PHE A 100 -5.44 -22.12 -24.84
CA PHE A 100 -5.80 -22.01 -23.43
C PHE A 100 -5.34 -20.68 -22.86
N HIS A 101 -6.10 -20.13 -21.91
CA HIS A 101 -5.69 -18.94 -21.17
C HIS A 101 -5.10 -19.35 -19.82
N GLY A 102 -3.92 -18.82 -19.52
CA GLY A 102 -3.26 -18.96 -18.23
C GLY A 102 -3.18 -17.62 -17.50
N TYR A 103 -3.38 -17.65 -16.19
CA TYR A 103 -3.33 -16.46 -15.33
C TYR A 103 -2.27 -16.64 -14.24
N ARG A 104 -1.45 -15.62 -14.03
CA ARG A 104 -0.55 -15.52 -12.89
C ARG A 104 -0.70 -14.15 -12.23
N VAL A 105 -1.32 -14.14 -11.07
CA VAL A 105 -1.40 -12.95 -10.22
C VAL A 105 -0.31 -13.01 -9.16
N GLN A 106 0.31 -11.87 -8.95
CA GLN A 106 1.43 -11.65 -8.06
C GLN A 106 1.03 -10.49 -7.16
N HIS A 107 0.49 -10.80 -5.98
CA HIS A 107 -0.18 -9.79 -5.15
C HIS A 107 0.81 -8.87 -4.43
N ASN A 108 1.73 -9.43 -3.64
CA ASN A 108 2.64 -8.64 -2.81
C ASN A 108 4.03 -9.31 -2.66
N ASN A 109 5.11 -8.52 -2.80
CA ASN A 109 6.51 -8.97 -2.68
C ASN A 109 7.25 -8.40 -1.46
N ALA A 110 6.56 -7.71 -0.54
CA ALA A 110 7.20 -7.03 0.59
C ALA A 110 7.98 -7.97 1.51
N ARG A 111 7.61 -9.27 1.53
CA ARG A 111 8.25 -10.30 2.36
C ARG A 111 9.24 -11.19 1.59
N GLY A 112 9.58 -10.84 0.35
CA GLY A 112 10.50 -11.60 -0.49
C GLY A 112 9.83 -12.26 -1.71
N PRO A 113 10.41 -13.35 -2.25
CA PRO A 113 9.91 -14.01 -3.45
C PRO A 113 8.45 -14.46 -3.31
N MET A 114 7.65 -14.16 -4.31
CA MET A 114 6.22 -14.46 -4.31
C MET A 114 5.96 -15.97 -4.41
N LYS A 115 5.01 -16.46 -3.63
CA LYS A 115 4.62 -17.87 -3.59
C LYS A 115 3.13 -18.01 -3.89
N GLY A 116 2.80 -18.98 -4.74
CA GLY A 116 1.44 -19.37 -5.07
C GLY A 116 1.43 -20.70 -5.79
N GLY A 117 0.33 -21.45 -5.68
CA GLY A 117 0.14 -22.72 -6.39
C GLY A 117 -0.14 -22.55 -7.89
N LEU A 118 -0.39 -23.66 -8.57
CA LEU A 118 -0.99 -23.70 -9.91
C LEU A 118 -2.30 -24.46 -9.79
N ARG A 119 -3.34 -23.98 -10.47
CA ARG A 119 -4.66 -24.62 -10.54
C ARG A 119 -4.98 -24.90 -12.00
N TYR A 120 -5.43 -26.11 -12.29
CA TYR A 120 -5.95 -26.51 -13.59
C TYR A 120 -7.43 -26.82 -13.42
N HIS A 121 -8.29 -25.95 -13.93
CA HIS A 121 -9.72 -26.13 -13.90
C HIS A 121 -10.35 -25.40 -15.10
N PRO A 122 -11.38 -25.94 -15.76
CA PRO A 122 -11.96 -25.33 -16.96
C PRO A 122 -12.61 -23.96 -16.68
N ASP A 123 -13.14 -23.77 -15.47
CA ASP A 123 -13.86 -22.56 -15.07
C ASP A 123 -12.97 -21.53 -14.34
N VAL A 124 -11.64 -21.62 -14.45
CA VAL A 124 -10.74 -20.62 -13.84
C VAL A 124 -10.90 -19.29 -14.55
N ASP A 125 -11.19 -18.25 -13.77
CA ASP A 125 -11.20 -16.87 -14.23
C ASP A 125 -10.12 -16.02 -13.54
N LEU A 126 -9.93 -14.79 -14.02
CA LEU A 126 -8.94 -13.87 -13.46
C LEU A 126 -9.29 -13.43 -12.03
N ASP A 127 -10.57 -13.27 -11.71
CA ASP A 127 -11.02 -12.76 -10.41
C ASP A 127 -10.85 -13.78 -9.29
N GLU A 128 -11.10 -15.06 -9.58
CA GLU A 128 -10.76 -16.19 -8.74
C GLU A 128 -9.25 -16.23 -8.48
N VAL A 129 -8.42 -16.07 -9.51
CA VAL A 129 -6.96 -16.09 -9.35
C VAL A 129 -6.47 -14.87 -8.55
N ARG A 130 -7.10 -13.71 -8.70
CA ARG A 130 -6.85 -12.54 -7.85
C ARG A 130 -7.19 -12.80 -6.39
N ALA A 131 -8.32 -13.46 -6.13
CA ALA A 131 -8.73 -13.81 -4.77
C ALA A 131 -7.79 -14.80 -4.09
N LEU A 132 -7.13 -15.67 -4.87
CA LEU A 132 -6.23 -16.71 -4.37
C LEU A 132 -4.75 -16.26 -4.21
N ALA A 133 -4.37 -15.09 -4.73
CA ALA A 133 -2.99 -14.60 -4.78
C ALA A 133 -2.59 -13.74 -3.59
#